data_AF-A0A7U7JUK1-F1
#
_entry.id   AF-A0A7U7JUK1-F1
#
_cell.length_a   1.000
_cell.length_b   1.000
_cell.length_c   1.000
_cell.angle_alpha   90.00
_cell.angle_beta   90.00
_cell.angle_gamma   90.00
#
_symmetry.space_group_name_H-M   'P 1'
#
loop_
_entity.id
_entity.type
_entity.pdbx_description
1 polymer ?
#
loop_
_entity_poly.entity_id
_entity_poly.type
_entity_poly.pdbx_seq_one_letter_code
_entity_poly.pdbx_strand_id
1 'polypeptide(L)' 'MEQIKLKTFTAESLEVLETNINAFLSSEEAANLKLVNITIKEIEERTFPNNEEEFNAILTLSVNK' A
#
# COMPACT_ATOMS: atom_id res chain seq x y z
N MET A 1 -17.51 -13.94 11.50
CA MET A 1 -17.03 -12.55 11.41
C MET A 1 -15.83 -12.55 10.49
N GLU A 2 -15.87 -11.76 9.42
CA GLU A 2 -14.70 -11.53 8.56
C GLU A 2 -13.72 -10.62 9.31
N GLN A 3 -12.42 -10.89 9.21
CA GLN A 3 -11.38 -10.05 9.81
C GLN A 3 -10.75 -9.21 8.71
N ILE A 4 -10.77 -7.89 8.88
CA ILE A 4 -10.16 -6.93 7.96
C ILE A 4 -8.81 -6.48 8.51
N LYS A 5 -7.81 -6.41 7.63
CA LYS A 5 -6.46 -5.89 7.91
C LYS A 5 -6.17 -4.75 6.94
N LEU A 6 -5.64 -3.64 7.47
CA LEU A 6 -5.21 -2.50 6.68
C LEU A 6 -3.68 -2.48 6.64
N LYS A 7 -3.10 -2.24 5.46
CA LYS A 7 -1.66 -2.05 5.30
C LYS A 7 -1.39 -0.83 4.44
N THR A 8 -0.43 -0.02 4.85
CA THR A 8 -0.07 1.23 4.16
C THR A 8 1.34 1.13 3.60
N PHE A 9 1.54 1.68 2.40
CA PHE A 9 2.84 1.80 1.74
C PHE A 9 3.01 3.23 1.28
N THR A 10 4.22 3.76 1.43
CA THR A 10 4.61 5.08 0.93
C THR A 10 5.81 4.88 0.01
N ALA A 11 5.83 5.56 -1.12
CA ALA A 11 6.93 5.48 -2.08
C ALA A 11 7.01 6.74 -2.94
N GLU A 12 8.21 7.07 -3.42
CA GLU A 12 8.48 8.25 -4.28
C GLU A 12 7.90 8.12 -5.69
N SER A 13 7.48 6.92 -6.10
CA SER A 13 6.86 6.70 -7.41
C SER A 13 5.85 5.56 -7.40
N LEU A 14 4.92 5.56 -8.36
CA LEU A 14 3.96 4.48 -8.55
C LEU A 14 4.64 3.13 -8.83
N GLU A 15 5.74 3.10 -9.58
CA GLU A 15 6.46 1.86 -9.91
C GLU A 15 7.08 1.21 -8.66
N VAL A 16 7.67 2.03 -7.78
CA VAL A 16 8.22 1.56 -6.50
C VAL A 16 7.07 1.10 -5.58
N LEU A 17 5.96 1.84 -5.56
CA LEU A 17 4.78 1.48 -4.78
C LEU A 17 4.20 0.13 -5.22
N GLU A 18 4.04 -0.08 -6.53
CA GLU A 18 3.57 -1.34 -7.11
C GLU A 18 4.51 -2.49 -6.75
N THR A 19 5.83 -2.29 -6.89
CA THR A 19 6.84 -3.29 -6.55
C THR A 19 6.73 -3.70 -5.08
N ASN A 20 6.61 -2.73 -4.17
CA ASN A 20 6.47 -2.96 -2.73
C ASN A 20 5.17 -3.70 -2.40
N ILE A 21 4.07 -3.33 -3.04
CA ILE A 21 2.77 -4.00 -2.87
C ILE A 21 2.83 -5.44 -3.34
N ASN A 22 3.37 -5.68 -4.55
CA ASN A 22 3.48 -7.02 -5.12
C ASN A 22 4.41 -7.93 -4.31
N ALA A 23 5.53 -7.39 -3.80
CA ALA A 23 6.41 -8.10 -2.89
C ALA A 23 5.69 -8.51 -1.60
N PHE A 24 4.88 -7.60 -1.01
CA PHE A 24 4.06 -7.94 0.14
C PHE A 24 2.99 -8.99 -0.17
N LEU A 25 2.25 -8.85 -1.27
CA LEU A 25 1.21 -9.81 -1.66
C LEU A 25 1.76 -11.21 -1.96
N SER A 26 3.04 -11.30 -2.33
CA SER A 26 3.76 -12.56 -2.56
C SER A 26 4.41 -13.14 -1.29
N SER A 27 4.35 -12.43 -0.16
CA SER A 27 4.96 -12.86 1.10
C SER A 27 4.11 -13.88 1.85
N GLU A 28 4.74 -14.67 2.72
CA GLU A 28 4.02 -15.60 3.62
C GLU A 28 3.02 -14.87 4.53
N GLU A 29 3.28 -13.60 4.87
CA GLU A 29 2.36 -12.77 5.67
C GLU A 29 1.02 -12.52 4.94
N ALA A 30 1.06 -12.46 3.61
CA ALA A 30 -0.12 -12.24 2.78
C ALA A 30 -0.74 -13.54 2.24
N ALA A 31 -0.11 -14.70 2.46
CA ALA A 31 -0.58 -15.98 1.90
C ALA A 31 -2.04 -16.34 2.28
N ASN A 32 -2.47 -15.93 3.48
CA ASN A 32 -3.83 -16.15 3.98
C ASN A 32 -4.70 -14.89 3.88
N LEU A 33 -4.26 -13.86 3.16
CA LEU A 33 -4.96 -12.59 3.01
C LEU A 33 -5.46 -12.45 1.57
N LYS A 34 -6.72 -12.06 1.43
CA LYS A 34 -7.31 -11.68 0.15
C LYS A 34 -7.36 -10.16 0.06
N LEU A 35 -6.85 -9.62 -1.04
CA LEU A 35 -6.98 -8.21 -1.35
C LEU A 35 -8.44 -7.89 -1.68
N VAL A 36 -9.02 -6.92 -0.96
CA VAL A 36 -10.40 -6.46 -1.14
C VAL A 36 -10.43 -5.14 -1.90
N ASN A 37 -9.53 -4.21 -1.54
CA ASN A 37 -9.45 -2.90 -2.16
C ASN A 37 -8.03 -2.32 -2.03
N ILE A 38 -7.66 -1.44 -2.96
CA ILE A 38 -6.48 -0.57 -2.87
C ILE A 38 -6.91 0.86 -3.12
N THR A 39 -6.48 1.78 -2.27
CA THR A 39 -6.63 3.22 -2.50
C THR A 39 -5.25 3.85 -2.57
N ILE A 40 -4.91 4.49 -3.69
CA ILE A 40 -3.66 5.22 -3.87
C ILE A 40 -3.96 6.72 -3.78
N LYS A 41 -3.14 7.46 -3.05
CA LYS A 41 -3.18 8.90 -2.90
C LYS A 41 -1.81 9.47 -3.18
N GLU A 42 -1.75 10.43 -4.07
CA GLU A 42 -0.57 11.28 -4.26
C GLU A 42 -0.56 12.35 -3.17
N ILE A 43 0.57 12.51 -2.50
CA ILE A 43 0.83 13.51 -1.49
C ILE A 43 1.94 14.40 -2.03
N GLU A 44 1.58 15.65 -2.32
CA GLU A 44 2.56 16.70 -2.58
C GLU A 44 2.91 17.35 -1.24
N GLU A 45 4.06 16.99 -0.65
CA GLU A 45 4.57 17.70 0.53
C GLU A 45 5.39 18.91 0.09
N ARG A 46 4.83 20.11 0.31
CA ARG A 46 5.50 21.38 0.01
C ARG A 46 6.40 21.79 1.17
N THR A 47 7.58 21.20 1.26
CA THR A 47 8.61 21.53 2.25
C THR A 47 9.70 22.38 1.60
N PHE A 48 9.45 23.68 1.42
CA PHE A 48 10.44 24.63 0.88
C PHE A 48 11.82 24.41 1.53
N PRO A 49 12.90 24.12 0.77
CA PRO A 49 13.05 24.28 -0.68
C PRO A 49 12.80 23.05 -1.56
N ASN A 50 12.43 21.89 -1.01
CA ASN A 50 12.17 20.65 -1.77
C ASN A 50 10.66 20.41 -1.91
N ASN A 51 10.22 20.11 -3.13
CA ASN A 51 8.91 19.49 -3.34
C ASN A 51 9.16 17.98 -3.39
N GLU A 52 8.73 17.26 -2.38
CA GLU A 52 8.74 15.79 -2.39
C GLU A 52 7.34 15.32 -2.79
N GLU A 53 7.27 14.62 -3.93
CA GLU A 53 6.07 13.94 -4.41
C GLU A 53 6.12 12.51 -3.91
N GLU A 54 5.22 12.15 -3.01
CA GLU A 54 5.12 10.80 -2.46
C GLU A 54 3.75 10.18 -2.79
N PHE A 55 3.74 8.89 -3.08
CA PHE A 55 2.54 8.10 -3.26
C PHE A 55 2.28 7.25 -2.04
N ASN A 56 1.05 7.31 -1.55
CA ASN A 56 0.57 6.52 -0.43
C ASN A 56 -0.50 5.54 -0.88
N ALA A 57 -0.27 4.24 -0.71
CA ALA A 57 -1.26 3.19 -0.94
C ALA A 57 -1.80 2.66 0.39
N ILE A 58 -3.11 2.50 0.47
CA ILE A 58 -3.82 1.83 1.56
C ILE A 58 -4.46 0.56 0.99
N LEU A 59 -3.96 -0.59 1.41
CA LEU A 59 -4.49 -1.90 1.09
C LEU A 59 -5.51 -2.32 2.15
N THR A 60 -6.71 -2.69 1.69
CA THR A 60 -7.72 -3.35 2.51
C THR A 60 -7.70 -4.84 2.19
N LEU A 61 -7.40 -5.65 3.20
CA LEU A 61 -7.22 -7.10 3.09
C LEU A 61 -8.24 -7.80 3.99
N SER A 62 -8.78 -8.93 3.56
CA SER A 62 -9.59 -9.82 4.39
C SER A 62 -8.85 -11.11 4.66
N VAL A 63 -8.92 -11.64 5.88
CA VAL A 63 -8.36 -12.96 6.19
C VAL A 63 -9.20 -14.04 5.53
N ASN A 64 -8.60 -14.80 4.60
CA ASN A 64 -9.20 -16.03 4.08
C ASN A 64 -9.08 -17.11 5.17
N LYS A 65 -10.21 -17.75 5.49
CA LYS A 65 -10.26 -18.91 6.39
C LYS A 65 -9.97 -20.21 5.66
#